data_AF-A0A059LL85-F1
#
_entry.id   AF-A0A059LL85-F1
#
_cell.length_a   1.000
_cell.length_b   1.000
_cell.length_c   1.000
_cell.angle_alpha   90.00
_cell.angle_beta   90.00
_cell.angle_gamma   90.00
#
_symmetry.space_group_name_H-M   'P 1'
#
loop_
_entity.id
_entity.type
_entity.pdbx_description
1 polymer ?
#
loop_
_entity_poly.entity_id
_entity_poly.type
_entity_poly.pdbx_seq_one_letter_code
_entity_poly.pdbx_strand_id
1 'polypeptide(L)'
;MDDLRRAAAVLESLLKDTATAQLFGQPVDPVELGLKDYYDVIAVPADLGTILADVRSSLAGNGPYQGTTAIANDVARVWSNCLLYNNRSADKPVREAANRSRAIFEKQWAASGLELPARPKSRRRSDRSAPREAAAPKESTPTPSMMGENWVL
;
A
#
# COMPACT_ATOMS: atom_id res chain seq x y z
N MET A 1 -12.47 24.96 7.16
CA MET A 1 -11.98 24.33 8.41
C MET A 1 -12.96 23.31 8.97
N ASP A 2 -14.28 23.49 8.83
CA ASP A 2 -15.28 22.56 9.37
C ASP A 2 -15.15 21.14 8.82
N ASP A 3 -14.75 20.98 7.56
CA ASP A 3 -14.49 19.68 6.96
C ASP A 3 -13.36 18.92 7.66
N LEU A 4 -12.30 19.61 8.07
CA LEU A 4 -11.20 19.01 8.81
C LEU A 4 -11.64 18.60 10.23
N ARG A 5 -12.54 19.36 10.86
CA ARG A 5 -13.13 18.99 12.16
C ARG A 5 -14.00 17.75 12.04
N ARG A 6 -14.81 17.66 10.97
CA ARG A 6 -15.62 16.47 10.66
C ARG A 6 -14.72 15.26 10.39
N ALA A 7 -13.64 15.43 9.63
CA ALA A 7 -12.67 14.37 9.38
C ALA A 7 -11.99 13.87 10.67
N ALA A 8 -11.57 14.79 11.55
CA ALA A 8 -11.02 14.45 12.86
C ALA A 8 -12.01 13.65 13.71
N ALA A 9 -13.28 14.08 13.77
CA ALA A 9 -14.31 13.38 14.53
C ALA A 9 -14.58 11.95 14.02
N VAL A 10 -14.54 11.75 12.69
CA VAL A 10 -14.65 10.40 12.10
C VAL A 10 -13.45 9.54 12.50
N LEU A 11 -12.21 10.05 12.39
CA LEU A 11 -11.01 9.32 12.77
C LEU A 11 -11.00 8.97 14.27
N GLU A 12 -11.41 9.91 15.12
CA GLU A 12 -11.56 9.67 16.57
C GLU A 12 -12.62 8.61 16.86
N SER A 13 -13.75 8.65 16.17
CA SER A 13 -14.80 7.65 16.33
C SER A 13 -14.34 6.27 15.85
N LEU A 14 -13.57 6.21 14.76
CA LEU A 14 -13.01 4.98 14.23
C LEU A 14 -11.98 4.36 15.18
N LEU A 15 -11.15 5.20 15.81
CA LEU A 15 -10.14 4.79 16.81
C LEU A 15 -10.74 4.39 18.18
N LYS A 16 -12.06 4.54 18.39
CA LYS A 16 -12.74 3.95 19.57
C LYS A 16 -13.00 2.46 19.41
N ASP A 17 -13.00 1.94 18.18
CA ASP A 17 -13.06 0.49 17.95
C ASP A 17 -11.72 -0.14 18.32
N THR A 18 -11.72 -1.01 19.33
CA THR A 18 -10.50 -1.59 19.90
C THR A 18 -9.66 -2.32 18.86
N ALA A 19 -10.29 -3.11 17.97
CA ALA A 19 -9.57 -3.85 16.94
C ALA A 19 -8.89 -2.91 15.93
N THR A 20 -9.59 -1.83 15.55
CA THR A 20 -9.03 -0.80 14.67
C THR A 20 -7.88 -0.05 15.33
N ALA A 21 -8.04 0.36 16.59
CA ALA A 21 -7.00 1.07 17.34
C ALA A 21 -5.74 0.23 17.52
N GLN A 22 -5.89 -1.05 17.88
CA GLN A 22 -4.77 -1.97 18.09
C GLN A 22 -3.97 -2.23 16.82
N LEU A 23 -4.64 -2.37 15.67
CA LEU A 23 -3.98 -2.76 14.42
C LEU A 23 -3.50 -1.58 13.58
N PHE A 24 -4.20 -0.44 13.65
CA PHE A 24 -4.02 0.67 12.72
C PHE A 24 -3.89 2.02 13.42
N GLY A 25 -3.88 2.06 14.75
CA GLY A 25 -3.83 3.30 15.52
C GLY A 25 -2.43 3.83 15.77
N GLN A 26 -1.39 3.05 15.51
CA GLN A 26 0.02 3.42 15.66
C GLN A 26 0.84 2.96 14.45
N PRO A 27 1.99 3.58 14.17
CA PRO A 27 2.92 3.10 13.16
C PRO A 27 3.28 1.62 13.40
N VAL A 28 3.35 0.84 12.33
CA VAL A 28 3.88 -0.52 12.42
C VAL A 28 5.36 -0.43 12.83
N ASP A 29 5.74 -1.16 13.88
CA ASP A 29 7.13 -1.37 14.27
C ASP A 29 7.61 -2.73 13.68
N PRO A 30 8.36 -2.73 12.57
CA PRO A 30 8.78 -3.97 11.95
C PRO A 30 9.84 -4.72 12.76
N VAL A 31 10.58 -4.02 13.63
CA VAL A 31 11.62 -4.63 14.46
C VAL A 31 10.97 -5.41 15.59
N GLU A 32 10.04 -4.79 16.31
CA GLU A 32 9.29 -5.43 17.40
C GLU A 32 8.50 -6.65 16.89
N LEU A 33 7.93 -6.54 15.69
CA LEU A 33 7.12 -7.60 15.07
C LEU A 33 7.94 -8.63 14.27
N GLY A 34 9.26 -8.47 14.16
CA GLY A 34 10.13 -9.38 13.41
C GLY A 34 9.90 -9.40 11.89
N LEU A 35 9.37 -8.31 11.34
CA LEU A 35 8.99 -8.13 9.94
C LEU A 35 10.17 -7.58 9.10
N LYS A 36 11.06 -8.48 8.67
CA LYS A 36 12.33 -8.10 8.03
C LYS A 36 12.19 -7.39 6.68
N ASP A 37 11.11 -7.65 5.95
CA ASP A 37 10.85 -7.16 4.59
C ASP A 37 9.80 -6.04 4.55
N TYR A 38 9.38 -5.50 5.70
CA TYR A 38 8.25 -4.55 5.76
C TYR A 38 8.49 -3.31 4.90
N TYR A 39 9.64 -2.65 5.05
CA TYR A 39 9.95 -1.44 4.27
C TYR A 39 10.36 -1.72 2.83
N ASP A 40 10.67 -2.97 2.48
CA ASP A 40 10.88 -3.37 1.09
C ASP A 40 9.55 -3.49 0.34
N VAL A 41 8.50 -3.92 1.05
CA VAL A 41 7.15 -4.10 0.50
C VAL A 41 6.31 -2.81 0.62
N ILE A 42 6.41 -2.11 1.75
CA ILE A 42 5.61 -0.92 2.08
C ILE A 42 6.45 0.35 1.91
N ALA A 43 6.28 0.99 0.75
CA ALA A 43 7.02 2.19 0.39
C ALA A 43 6.65 3.44 1.21
N VAL A 44 5.38 3.58 1.58
CA VAL A 44 4.88 4.73 2.35
C VAL A 44 4.04 4.20 3.51
N PRO A 45 4.64 3.95 4.68
CA PRO A 45 3.92 3.57 5.89
C PRO A 45 2.88 4.62 6.27
N ALA A 46 1.77 4.17 6.86
CA ALA A 46 0.70 5.04 7.32
C ALA A 46 -0.11 4.33 8.42
N ASP A 47 -0.58 5.10 9.38
CA ASP A 47 -1.49 4.68 10.45
C ASP A 47 -2.48 5.81 10.78
N LEU A 48 -3.61 5.46 11.40
CA LEU A 48 -4.69 6.39 11.70
C LEU A 48 -4.33 7.38 12.81
N GLY A 49 -3.45 7.01 13.75
CA GLY A 49 -3.04 7.87 14.85
C GLY A 49 -2.21 9.05 14.35
N THR A 50 -1.24 8.77 13.49
CA THR A 50 -0.43 9.79 12.80
C THR A 50 -1.31 10.69 11.94
N ILE A 51 -2.22 10.12 11.13
CA ILE A 51 -3.15 10.91 10.31
C ILE A 51 -4.01 11.82 11.20
N LEU A 52 -4.58 11.32 12.29
CA LEU A 52 -5.38 12.13 13.21
C LEU A 52 -4.55 13.27 13.83
N ALA A 53 -3.31 13.01 14.23
CA ALA A 53 -2.41 14.04 14.76
C ALA A 53 -2.13 15.13 13.72
N ASP A 54 -1.89 14.76 12.47
CA ASP A 54 -1.68 15.68 11.36
C ASP A 54 -2.93 16.50 11.02
N VAL A 55 -4.13 15.90 11.10
CA VAL A 55 -5.40 16.64 10.96
C VAL A 55 -5.55 17.68 12.07
N ARG A 56 -5.23 17.31 13.32
CA ARG A 56 -5.26 18.25 14.46
C ARG A 56 -4.25 19.37 14.32
N SER A 57 -3.03 19.07 13.87
CA SER A 57 -2.02 20.09 13.55
C SER A 57 -2.51 21.03 12.44
N SER A 58 -3.16 20.49 11.42
CA SER A 58 -3.73 21.27 10.30
C SER A 58 -4.85 22.20 10.76
N LEU A 59 -5.69 21.74 11.70
CA LEU A 59 -6.70 22.57 12.36
C LEU A 59 -6.09 23.73 13.15
N ALA A 60 -4.89 23.55 13.70
CA ALA A 60 -4.12 24.59 14.37
C ALA A 60 -3.29 25.48 13.41
N GLY A 61 -3.37 25.24 12.10
CA GLY A 61 -2.64 25.99 11.08
C GLY A 61 -1.20 25.53 10.81
N ASN A 62 -0.76 24.44 11.42
CA ASN A 62 0.64 23.97 11.38
C ASN A 62 0.81 22.58 10.75
N GLY A 63 -0.25 22.03 10.14
CA GLY A 63 -0.26 20.66 9.63
C GLY A 63 -0.33 20.57 8.11
N PRO A 64 -0.17 19.34 7.57
CA PRO A 64 -0.01 19.12 6.14
C PRO A 64 -1.33 19.14 5.35
N TYR A 65 -2.49 19.05 6.01
CA TYR A 65 -3.76 18.88 5.33
C TYR A 65 -4.49 20.20 5.09
N GLN A 66 -4.63 20.54 3.82
CA GLN A 66 -5.44 21.68 3.36
C GLN A 66 -6.91 21.31 3.11
N GLY A 67 -7.22 20.01 3.04
CA GLY A 67 -8.56 19.52 2.74
C GLY A 67 -8.70 18.01 2.97
N THR A 68 -9.93 17.52 2.88
CA THR A 68 -10.32 16.15 3.26
C THR A 68 -9.93 15.09 2.26
N THR A 69 -9.70 15.46 0.99
CA THR A 69 -9.22 14.55 -0.05
C THR A 69 -7.89 13.91 0.31
N ALA A 70 -6.93 14.69 0.81
CA ALA A 70 -5.61 14.18 1.21
C ALA A 70 -5.72 13.23 2.41
N ILE A 71 -6.56 13.57 3.39
CA ILE A 71 -6.86 12.71 4.54
C ILE A 71 -7.44 11.37 4.09
N ALA A 72 -8.45 11.40 3.22
CA ALA A 72 -9.08 10.19 2.70
C ALA A 72 -8.10 9.30 1.91
N ASN A 73 -7.17 9.91 1.17
CA ASN A 73 -6.12 9.17 0.46
C ASN A 73 -5.14 8.49 1.43
N ASP A 74 -4.75 9.16 2.51
CA ASP A 74 -3.84 8.59 3.51
C ASP A 74 -4.52 7.48 4.32
N VAL A 75 -5.80 7.65 4.68
CA VAL A 75 -6.60 6.57 5.29
C VAL A 75 -6.73 5.38 4.35
N ALA A 76 -6.98 5.61 3.06
CA ALA A 76 -7.00 4.54 2.06
C ALA A 76 -5.65 3.83 1.96
N ARG A 77 -4.54 4.55 2.18
CA ARG A 77 -3.20 3.97 2.20
C ARG A 77 -3.02 2.98 3.33
N VAL A 78 -3.48 3.30 4.55
CA VAL A 78 -3.47 2.37 5.71
C VAL A 78 -4.02 1.01 5.32
N TRP A 79 -5.20 0.99 4.69
CA TRP A 79 -5.84 -0.24 4.25
C TRP A 79 -5.07 -0.93 3.14
N SER A 80 -4.61 -0.17 2.13
CA SER A 80 -3.89 -0.75 1.00
C SER A 80 -2.56 -1.38 1.40
N ASN A 81 -1.82 -0.75 2.33
CA ASN A 81 -0.58 -1.28 2.88
C ASN A 81 -0.85 -2.57 3.65
N CYS A 82 -1.89 -2.57 4.50
CA CYS A 82 -2.30 -3.76 5.22
C CYS A 82 -2.60 -4.91 4.25
N LEU A 83 -3.43 -4.70 3.23
CA LEU A 83 -3.79 -5.75 2.27
C LEU A 83 -2.61 -6.21 1.41
N LEU A 84 -1.68 -5.30 1.07
CA LEU A 84 -0.49 -5.59 0.27
C LEU A 84 0.49 -6.48 1.04
N TYR A 85 0.82 -6.11 2.27
CA TYR A 85 1.79 -6.82 3.09
C TYR A 85 1.25 -8.17 3.61
N ASN A 86 -0.01 -8.18 4.07
CA ASN A 86 -0.64 -9.33 4.71
C ASN A 86 -1.26 -10.29 3.68
N ASN A 87 -0.45 -10.87 2.80
CA ASN A 87 -0.94 -11.67 1.67
C ASN A 87 -1.09 -13.17 1.95
N ARG A 88 -0.57 -13.70 3.06
CA ARG A 88 -0.60 -15.14 3.36
C ARG A 88 -1.95 -15.57 3.93
N SER A 89 -2.20 -16.88 3.96
CA SER A 89 -3.44 -17.44 4.52
C SER A 89 -3.60 -17.12 6.01
N ALA A 90 -2.52 -17.17 6.77
CA ALA A 90 -2.50 -16.86 8.20
C ALA A 90 -2.86 -15.38 8.50
N ASP A 91 -2.60 -14.48 7.56
CA ASP A 91 -2.84 -13.04 7.75
C ASP A 91 -4.31 -12.62 7.45
N LYS A 92 -5.18 -13.60 7.11
CA LYS A 92 -6.61 -13.37 6.81
C LYS A 92 -7.33 -12.54 7.89
N PRO A 93 -7.17 -12.78 9.20
CA PRO A 93 -7.86 -11.98 10.22
C PRO A 93 -7.51 -10.48 10.17
N VAL A 94 -6.24 -10.14 9.92
CA VAL A 94 -5.76 -8.75 9.83
C VAL A 94 -6.34 -8.05 8.60
N ARG A 95 -6.39 -8.74 7.44
CA ARG A 95 -7.06 -8.23 6.24
C ARG A 95 -8.55 -8.02 6.44
N GLU A 96 -9.23 -8.94 7.11
CA GLU A 96 -10.66 -8.80 7.42
C GLU A 96 -10.91 -7.62 8.37
N ALA A 97 -10.05 -7.40 9.36
CA ALA A 97 -10.10 -6.21 10.20
C ALA A 97 -9.97 -4.93 9.38
N ALA A 98 -8.97 -4.83 8.47
CA ALA A 98 -8.82 -3.67 7.60
C ALA A 98 -10.07 -3.41 6.74
N ASN A 99 -10.69 -4.46 6.18
CA ASN A 99 -11.91 -4.33 5.39
C ASN A 99 -13.11 -3.84 6.24
N ARG A 100 -13.23 -4.33 7.48
CA ARG A 100 -14.27 -3.86 8.42
C ARG A 100 -14.05 -2.40 8.83
N SER A 101 -12.84 -2.04 9.25
CA SER A 101 -12.48 -0.67 9.63
C SER A 101 -12.70 0.30 8.47
N ARG A 102 -12.32 -0.11 7.25
CA ARG A 102 -12.59 0.64 6.03
C ARG A 102 -14.10 0.87 5.80
N ALA A 103 -14.93 -0.15 5.92
CA ALA A 103 -16.38 -0.01 5.72
C ALA A 103 -17.01 0.92 6.77
N ILE A 104 -16.56 0.85 8.02
CA ILE A 104 -16.98 1.75 9.09
C ILE A 104 -16.56 3.19 8.77
N PHE A 105 -15.31 3.40 8.36
CA PHE A 105 -14.80 4.69 7.93
C PHE A 105 -15.63 5.28 6.79
N GLU A 106 -15.82 4.56 5.69
CA GLU A 106 -16.54 5.05 4.51
C GLU A 106 -17.99 5.44 4.88
N LYS A 107 -18.65 4.66 5.74
CA LYS A 107 -19.99 4.97 6.26
C LYS A 107 -20.01 6.24 7.11
N GLN A 108 -19.10 6.37 8.07
CA GLN A 108 -19.04 7.54 8.97
C GLN A 108 -18.61 8.81 8.22
N TRP A 109 -17.71 8.67 7.24
CA TRP A 109 -17.26 9.76 6.39
C TRP A 109 -18.41 10.34 5.57
N ALA A 110 -19.18 9.47 4.90
CA ALA A 110 -20.37 9.87 4.15
C ALA A 110 -21.45 10.47 5.07
N ALA A 111 -21.71 9.86 6.23
CA ALA A 111 -22.67 10.37 7.21
C ALA A 111 -22.28 11.76 7.77
N SER A 112 -20.99 12.09 7.75
CA SER A 112 -20.48 13.41 8.12
C SER A 112 -20.61 14.43 6.98
N GLY A 113 -21.16 14.06 5.82
CA GLY A 113 -21.28 14.92 4.65
C GLY A 113 -19.94 15.23 3.98
N LEU A 114 -18.97 14.34 4.10
CA LEU A 114 -17.68 14.41 3.41
C LEU A 114 -17.70 13.46 2.21
N GLU A 115 -17.06 13.88 1.12
CA GLU A 115 -16.93 13.05 -0.08
C GLU A 115 -15.61 12.29 -0.09
N LEU A 116 -15.64 11.06 -0.60
CA LEU A 116 -14.43 10.29 -0.87
C LEU A 116 -13.91 10.66 -2.26
N PRO A 117 -12.57 10.66 -2.46
CA PRO A 117 -12.01 10.87 -3.79
C PRO A 117 -12.50 9.80 -4.76
N ALA A 118 -12.80 10.23 -5.99
CA ALA A 118 -13.15 9.31 -7.06
C ALA A 118 -12.01 8.29 -7.24
N ARG A 119 -12.37 7.01 -7.23
CA ARG A 119 -11.39 5.95 -7.48
C ARG A 119 -10.86 6.14 -8.91
N PRO A 120 -9.54 6.29 -9.13
CA PRO A 120 -9.03 6.41 -10.48
C PRO A 120 -9.44 5.14 -11.24
N LYS A 121 -10.15 5.31 -12.36
CA LYS A 121 -10.47 4.20 -13.27
C LYS A 121 -9.15 3.55 -13.63
N SER A 122 -8.94 2.28 -13.28
CA SER A 122 -7.72 1.59 -13.67
C SER A 122 -7.62 1.69 -15.19
N ARG A 123 -6.64 2.45 -15.71
CA ARG A 123 -6.23 2.28 -17.10
C ARG A 123 -5.80 0.81 -17.16
N ARG A 124 -6.61 -0.04 -17.80
CA ARG A 124 -6.19 -1.39 -18.15
C ARG A 124 -4.78 -1.24 -18.71
N ARG A 125 -3.80 -1.97 -18.18
CA ARG A 125 -2.49 -2.11 -18.80
C ARG A 125 -2.70 -2.85 -20.13
N SER A 126 -3.18 -2.14 -21.14
CA SER A 126 -3.20 -2.56 -22.54
C SER A 126 -2.21 -1.68 -23.27
N ASP A 127 -0.95 -1.79 -22.89
CA ASP A 127 0.17 -1.54 -23.80
C ASP A 127 1.44 -2.09 -23.15
N ARG A 128 1.66 -3.39 -23.34
CA ARG A 128 3.01 -3.95 -23.31
C ARG A 128 3.21 -4.69 -24.62
N SER A 129 3.16 -3.95 -25.71
CA SER A 129 3.83 -4.34 -26.96
C SER A 129 5.32 -4.05 -26.75
N ALA A 130 6.05 -4.98 -26.15
CA ALA A 130 7.50 -4.93 -26.21
C ALA A 130 7.93 -5.30 -27.65
N PRO A 131 8.81 -4.55 -28.31
CA PRO A 131 9.37 -4.97 -29.59
C PRO A 131 10.21 -6.23 -29.37
N ARG A 132 9.93 -7.27 -30.15
CA ARG A 132 10.80 -8.45 -30.26
C ARG A 132 12.09 -8.01 -30.95
N GLU A 133 13.18 -8.01 -30.18
CA GLU A 133 14.53 -7.73 -30.69
C GLU A 133 14.91 -8.76 -31.75
N ALA A 134 15.53 -8.26 -32.82
CA ALA A 134 15.78 -8.95 -34.07
C ALA A 134 16.75 -10.13 -33.91
N ALA A 135 16.49 -11.20 -34.67
CA ALA A 135 17.37 -12.35 -34.80
C ALA A 135 18.69 -11.95 -35.46
N ALA A 136 19.82 -12.33 -34.85
CA ALA A 136 21.14 -12.27 -35.46
C ALA A 136 21.34 -13.42 -36.47
N PRO A 137 22.10 -13.22 -37.57
CA PRO A 137 22.30 -14.25 -38.58
C PRO A 137 23.29 -15.33 -38.11
N LYS A 138 23.05 -16.57 -38.55
CA LYS A 138 23.96 -17.70 -38.39
C LYS A 138 25.10 -17.57 -39.38
N GLU A 139 26.34 -17.50 -38.90
CA GLU A 139 27.53 -17.67 -39.72
C GLU A 139 28.12 -19.06 -39.47
N SER A 140 28.35 -19.77 -40.57
CA SER A 140 28.81 -21.15 -40.63
C SER A 140 30.21 -21.13 -41.24
N THR A 141 31.20 -21.75 -40.60
CA THR A 141 32.43 -22.17 -41.28
C THR A 141 33.03 -23.43 -40.62
N PRO A 142 33.78 -24.23 -41.38
CA PRO A 142 33.86 -25.68 -41.21
C PRO A 142 34.99 -26.14 -40.28
N THR A 143 34.92 -27.42 -39.93
CA THR A 143 35.96 -28.21 -39.27
C THR A 143 37.26 -28.27 -40.07
N PRO A 144 38.39 -28.49 -39.36
CA PRO A 144 39.31 -29.52 -39.80
C PRO A 144 39.52 -30.57 -38.70
N SER A 145 39.31 -31.81 -39.11
CA SER A 145 39.72 -33.04 -38.42
C SER A 145 41.24 -33.15 -38.43
N MET A 146 41.85 -33.46 -37.28
CA MET A 146 42.98 -34.39 -37.17
C MET A 146 43.24 -34.75 -35.69
N MET A 147 43.01 -36.04 -35.38
CA MET A 147 43.82 -36.98 -34.57
C MET A 147 44.65 -36.41 -33.39
N GLY A 148 44.64 -36.96 -32.18
CA GLY A 148 44.08 -38.21 -31.67
C GLY A 148 44.45 -38.43 -30.20
N GLU A 149 44.06 -39.61 -29.71
CA GLU A 149 44.63 -40.35 -28.58
C GLU A 149 44.33 -39.90 -27.14
N ASN A 150 43.36 -40.62 -26.55
CA ASN A 150 43.36 -41.31 -25.26
C ASN A 150 44.20 -40.72 -24.09
N TRP A 151 43.60 -40.59 -22.89
CA TRP A 151 43.82 -41.51 -21.75
C TRP A 151 42.92 -41.12 -20.57
N VAL A 152 42.40 -42.15 -19.92
CA VAL A 152 41.61 -42.19 -18.69
C VAL A 152 42.53 -41.96 -17.49
N LEU A 153 42.08 -41.19 -16.49
CA LEU A 153 42.02 -41.54 -15.05
C LEU A 153 41.16 -40.50 -14.32
#